data_AF-A0A7J2SUG7-F1
#
_entry.id   AF-A0A7J2SUG7-F1
#
_cell.length_a   1.000
_cell.length_b   1.000
_cell.length_c   1.000
_cell.angle_alpha   90.00
_cell.angle_beta   90.00
_cell.angle_gamma   90.00
#
_symmetry.space_group_name_H-M   'P 1'
#
loop_
_entity.id
_entity.type
_entity.pdbx_description
1 polymer ?
#
loop_
_entity_poly.entity_id
_entity_poly.type
_entity_poly.pdbx_seq_one_letter_code
_entity_poly.pdbx_strand_id
1 'polypeptide(L)'
;MAIYFEFLEKDIVNVTLLAFMAFLIAYFLRYDQRVLEKKFIVYTVSIAVLIYFPAKIFDGFFGAFTNVTAYFTYFLSKELVKNIEYGFCAIYSPIYTYKFTFACTGLQSIALIISPILAINYRKYWRKAIIVGVLIYILNVFRGVGIIYGVEVLGIDYYILHTLLMKFFSIIAIMIIFYLVLSTTGELVEELRVIINYVKNTFIIK
;
A
#
# COMPACT_ATOMS: atom_id res chain seq x y z
N MET A 1 12.50 10.97 -11.39
CA MET A 1 13.40 10.10 -10.60
C MET A 1 12.71 8.81 -10.17
N ALA A 2 11.55 8.83 -9.49
CA ALA A 2 10.82 7.61 -9.09
C ALA A 2 10.41 6.70 -10.27
N ILE A 3 9.85 7.28 -11.35
CA ILE A 3 9.46 6.54 -12.57
C ILE A 3 10.65 5.79 -13.19
N TYR A 4 11.85 6.38 -13.14
CA TYR A 4 13.07 5.77 -13.69
C TYR A 4 13.51 4.52 -12.90
N PHE A 5 13.39 4.55 -11.56
CA PHE A 5 13.70 3.39 -10.71
C PHE A 5 12.72 2.23 -10.92
N GLU A 6 11.42 2.50 -11.01
CA GLU A 6 10.40 1.47 -11.28
C GLU A 6 10.55 0.87 -12.70
N PHE A 7 11.00 1.69 -13.67
CA PHE A 7 11.30 1.22 -15.02
C PHE A 7 12.50 0.25 -15.05
N LEU A 8 13.52 0.50 -14.21
CA LEU A 8 14.66 -0.40 -14.03
C LEU A 8 14.26 -1.73 -13.38
N GLU A 9 13.28 -1.72 -12.49
CA GLU A 9 12.71 -2.92 -11.86
C GLU A 9 11.70 -3.66 -12.77
N LYS A 10 11.44 -3.14 -13.98
CA LYS A 10 10.45 -3.66 -14.94
C LYS A 10 9.02 -3.71 -14.37
N ASP A 11 8.70 -2.90 -13.36
CA ASP A 11 7.34 -2.80 -12.82
C ASP A 11 6.51 -1.82 -13.66
N ILE A 12 6.12 -2.27 -14.85
CA ILE A 12 5.39 -1.48 -15.86
C ILE A 12 4.08 -0.92 -15.29
N VAL A 13 3.44 -1.64 -14.37
CA VAL A 13 2.18 -1.23 -13.74
C VAL A 13 2.42 0.00 -12.86
N ASN A 14 3.43 -0.04 -11.99
CA ASN A 14 3.79 1.09 -11.14
C ASN A 14 4.24 2.30 -11.97
N VAL A 15 5.04 2.07 -13.02
CA VAL A 15 5.46 3.12 -13.96
C VAL A 15 4.25 3.83 -14.57
N THR A 16 3.27 3.06 -15.07
CA THR A 16 2.08 3.61 -15.74
C THR A 16 1.24 4.43 -14.75
N LEU A 17 1.02 3.92 -13.54
CA LEU A 17 0.32 4.62 -12.47
C LEU A 17 1.02 5.92 -12.07
N LEU A 18 2.34 5.88 -11.86
CA LEU A 18 3.13 7.06 -11.50
C LEU A 18 3.13 8.10 -12.61
N ALA A 19 3.26 7.70 -13.87
CA ALA A 19 3.20 8.59 -15.01
C ALA A 19 1.83 9.26 -15.13
N PHE A 20 0.75 8.49 -14.97
CA PHE A 20 -0.62 9.02 -14.96
C PHE A 20 -0.85 10.00 -13.80
N MET A 21 -0.39 9.69 -12.59
CA MET A 21 -0.49 10.59 -11.44
C MET A 21 0.32 11.88 -11.65
N ALA A 22 1.55 11.76 -12.17
CA ALA A 22 2.38 12.91 -12.49
C ALA A 22 1.72 13.81 -13.56
N PHE A 23 1.11 13.20 -14.58
CA PHE A 23 0.34 13.91 -15.59
C PHE A 23 -0.86 14.63 -14.99
N LEU A 24 -1.66 13.97 -14.14
CA LEU A 24 -2.79 14.59 -13.46
C LEU A 24 -2.37 15.78 -12.60
N ILE A 25 -1.29 15.64 -11.82
CA ILE A 25 -0.76 16.73 -11.01
C ILE A 25 -0.29 17.88 -11.90
N ALA A 26 0.48 17.61 -12.95
CA ALA A 26 0.94 18.63 -13.89
C ALA A 26 -0.23 19.34 -14.59
N TYR A 27 -1.29 18.59 -14.93
CA TYR A 27 -2.52 19.13 -15.50
C TYR A 27 -3.21 20.10 -14.53
N PHE A 28 -3.41 19.70 -13.26
CA PHE A 28 -4.02 20.58 -12.26
C PHE A 28 -3.14 21.80 -11.97
N LEU A 29 -1.81 21.63 -11.90
CA LEU A 29 -0.88 22.74 -11.73
C LEU A 29 -0.97 23.76 -12.86
N ARG A 30 -1.27 23.32 -14.08
CA ARG A 30 -1.37 24.19 -15.27
C ARG A 30 -2.74 24.87 -15.39
N TYR A 31 -3.82 24.17 -15.06
CA TYR A 31 -5.18 24.62 -15.41
C TYR A 31 -6.06 25.05 -14.23
N ASP A 32 -5.88 24.46 -13.04
CA ASP A 32 -6.66 24.79 -11.86
C ASP A 32 -5.98 24.30 -10.57
N GLN A 33 -5.05 25.11 -10.06
CA GLN A 33 -4.27 24.81 -8.85
C GLN A 33 -5.14 24.68 -7.60
N ARG A 34 -6.34 25.30 -7.60
CA ARG A 34 -7.27 25.32 -6.46
C ARG A 34 -7.75 23.92 -6.10
N VAL A 35 -7.73 22.97 -7.06
CA VAL A 35 -7.99 21.55 -6.78
C VAL A 35 -6.98 21.01 -5.77
N LEU A 36 -5.69 21.27 -6.00
CA LEU A 36 -4.58 20.76 -5.18
C LEU A 36 -4.52 21.44 -3.80
N GLU A 37 -5.02 22.67 -3.71
CA GLU A 37 -5.07 23.47 -2.47
C GLU A 37 -6.24 23.11 -1.54
N LYS A 38 -7.19 22.28 -2.00
CA LYS A 38 -8.29 21.84 -1.12
C LYS A 38 -7.73 21.17 0.13
N LYS A 39 -8.17 21.65 1.30
CA LYS A 39 -7.70 21.21 2.62
C LYS A 39 -7.65 19.68 2.74
N PHE A 40 -8.68 18.98 2.27
CA PHE A 40 -8.73 17.53 2.27
C PHE A 40 -7.58 16.88 1.49
N ILE A 41 -7.25 17.38 0.29
CA ILE A 41 -6.15 16.87 -0.54
C ILE A 41 -4.81 17.14 0.13
N VAL A 42 -4.59 18.38 0.60
CA VAL A 42 -3.35 18.76 1.30
C VAL A 42 -3.14 17.92 2.55
N TYR A 43 -4.17 17.71 3.37
CA TYR A 43 -4.10 16.89 4.57
C TYR A 43 -3.88 15.42 4.24
N THR A 44 -4.58 14.88 3.24
CA THR A 44 -4.38 13.49 2.81
C THR A 44 -2.94 13.25 2.36
N VAL A 45 -2.39 14.13 1.51
CA VAL A 45 -1.01 14.01 1.03
C VAL A 45 -0.02 14.18 2.18
N SER A 46 -0.23 15.17 3.05
CA SER A 46 0.67 15.44 4.17
C SER A 46 0.73 14.28 5.16
N ILE A 47 -0.42 13.69 5.51
CA ILE A 47 -0.48 12.53 6.39
C ILE A 47 0.16 11.32 5.72
N ALA A 48 -0.08 11.09 4.42
CA ALA A 48 0.53 9.97 3.69
C ALA A 48 2.06 10.09 3.66
N VAL A 49 2.56 11.31 3.42
CA VAL A 49 3.99 11.63 3.47
C VAL A 49 4.55 11.43 4.87
N LEU A 50 3.87 11.92 5.92
CA LEU A 50 4.31 11.76 7.31
C LEU A 50 4.30 10.30 7.80
N ILE A 51 3.46 9.44 7.22
CA ILE A 51 3.49 8.00 7.53
C ILE A 51 4.62 7.33 6.74
N TYR A 52 4.75 7.66 5.44
CA TYR A 52 5.66 6.96 4.53
C TYR A 52 7.12 7.42 4.60
N PHE A 53 7.39 8.72 4.70
CA PHE A 53 8.74 9.28 4.62
C PHE A 53 9.57 9.10 5.89
N PRO A 54 9.06 9.32 7.11
CA PRO A 54 9.80 8.97 8.32
C PRO A 54 10.13 7.48 8.32
N ALA A 55 9.20 6.63 7.90
CA ALA A 55 9.47 5.21 7.69
C ALA A 55 10.56 4.99 6.62
N LYS A 56 10.75 5.92 5.67
CA LYS A 56 11.77 5.88 4.62
C LYS A 56 13.17 6.40 5.04
N ILE A 57 13.26 7.25 6.07
CA ILE A 57 14.49 7.98 6.42
C ILE A 57 15.31 7.25 7.50
N PHE A 58 14.67 6.41 8.32
CA PHE A 58 15.35 5.71 9.41
C PHE A 58 15.69 4.27 9.02
N ASP A 59 16.85 4.06 8.37
CA ASP A 59 17.36 2.75 7.93
C ASP A 59 17.25 1.63 8.99
N GLY A 60 17.51 1.95 10.27
CA GLY A 60 17.34 0.99 11.39
C GLY A 60 15.88 0.64 11.71
N PHE A 61 14.94 1.56 11.50
CA PHE A 61 13.50 1.35 11.71
C PHE A 61 12.92 0.43 10.63
N PHE A 62 13.42 0.50 9.40
CA PHE A 62 13.05 -0.43 8.34
C PHE A 62 13.44 -1.86 8.66
N GLY A 63 14.68 -2.05 9.12
CA GLY A 63 15.18 -3.36 9.53
C GLY A 63 14.24 -3.94 10.58
N ALA A 64 13.88 -3.17 11.61
CA ALA A 64 12.97 -3.62 12.66
C ALA A 64 11.58 -4.00 12.13
N PHE A 65 10.90 -3.12 11.38
CA PHE A 65 9.53 -3.40 10.88
C PHE A 65 9.51 -4.55 9.87
N THR A 66 10.46 -4.55 8.94
CA THR A 66 10.58 -5.62 7.94
C THR A 66 10.90 -6.96 8.61
N ASN A 67 11.76 -6.95 9.63
CA ASN A 67 12.08 -8.12 10.43
C ASN A 67 10.88 -8.62 11.23
N VAL A 68 10.09 -7.73 11.82
CA VAL A 68 8.84 -8.09 12.51
C VAL A 68 7.84 -8.72 11.53
N THR A 69 7.70 -8.17 10.32
CA THR A 69 6.85 -8.76 9.28
C THR A 69 7.37 -10.12 8.83
N ALA A 70 8.68 -10.26 8.62
CA ALA A 70 9.32 -11.52 8.29
C ALA A 70 9.11 -12.56 9.40
N TYR A 71 9.26 -12.16 10.66
CA TYR A 71 9.06 -13.01 11.83
C TYR A 71 7.63 -13.51 11.94
N PHE A 72 6.63 -12.63 11.83
CA PHE A 72 5.22 -13.05 11.86
C PHE A 72 4.86 -13.95 10.68
N THR A 73 5.42 -13.66 9.50
CA THR A 73 5.23 -14.52 8.32
C THR A 73 5.82 -15.90 8.55
N TYR A 74 7.06 -15.97 9.06
CA TYR A 74 7.72 -17.22 9.45
C TYR A 74 6.92 -17.99 10.50
N PHE A 75 6.49 -17.29 11.57
CA PHE A 75 5.77 -17.89 12.68
C PHE A 75 4.47 -18.57 12.24
N LEU A 76 3.77 -18.00 11.26
CA LEU A 76 2.57 -18.61 10.68
C LEU A 76 2.90 -19.69 9.64
N SER A 77 4.02 -19.55 8.91
CA SER A 77 4.40 -20.48 7.85
C SER A 77 5.03 -21.78 8.37
N LYS A 78 5.71 -21.76 9.51
CA LYS A 78 6.46 -22.91 10.06
C LYS A 78 5.57 -24.12 10.38
N GLU A 79 4.29 -23.89 10.65
CA GLU A 79 3.30 -24.95 10.91
C GLU A 79 2.78 -25.58 9.59
N LEU A 80 2.91 -24.85 8.48
CA LEU A 80 2.39 -25.24 7.17
C LEU A 80 3.48 -25.80 6.25
N VAL A 81 4.72 -25.39 6.45
CA VAL A 81 5.86 -25.69 5.58
C VAL A 81 7.03 -26.20 6.42
N LYS A 82 7.59 -27.34 6.01
CA LYS A 82 8.73 -27.98 6.69
C LYS A 82 10.07 -27.38 6.24
N ASN A 83 11.07 -27.43 7.12
CA ASN A 83 12.46 -27.05 6.84
C ASN A 83 12.65 -25.59 6.41
N ILE A 84 11.81 -24.68 6.92
CA ILE A 84 12.06 -23.25 6.77
C ILE A 84 12.80 -22.72 8.00
N GLU A 85 13.75 -21.83 7.77
CA GLU A 85 14.53 -21.18 8.82
C GLU A 85 14.36 -19.67 8.76
N TYR A 86 14.32 -19.05 9.93
CA TYR A 86 14.19 -17.60 10.06
C TYR A 86 15.56 -16.92 10.05
N GLY A 87 15.70 -15.91 9.18
CA GLY A 87 16.81 -14.98 9.16
C GLY A 87 16.35 -13.54 9.38
N PHE A 88 17.28 -12.64 9.73
CA PHE A 88 16.95 -11.22 9.86
C PHE A 88 16.43 -10.66 8.52
N CYS A 89 15.15 -10.25 8.47
CA CYS A 89 14.44 -9.85 7.25
C CYS A 89 14.37 -10.92 6.13
N ALA A 90 14.58 -12.20 6.44
CA ALA A 90 14.56 -13.26 5.44
C ALA A 90 13.99 -14.57 5.98
N ILE A 91 13.47 -15.41 5.09
CA ILE A 91 13.11 -16.80 5.40
C ILE A 91 13.84 -17.69 4.40
N TYR A 92 14.62 -18.63 4.92
CA TYR A 92 15.39 -19.59 4.13
C TYR A 92 14.61 -20.89 4.00
N SER A 93 14.53 -21.39 2.77
CA SER A 93 14.03 -22.72 2.44
C SER A 93 15.05 -23.43 1.53
N PRO A 94 15.06 -24.77 1.50
CA PRO A 94 15.74 -25.54 0.46
C PRO A 94 15.42 -25.10 -0.99
N ILE A 95 14.21 -24.61 -1.26
CA ILE A 95 13.76 -24.24 -2.61
C ILE A 95 14.05 -22.77 -2.91
N TYR A 96 13.75 -21.86 -1.98
CA TYR A 96 13.85 -20.42 -2.23
C TYR A 96 14.25 -19.62 -0.99
N THR A 97 14.87 -18.47 -1.20
CA THR A 97 15.15 -17.50 -0.13
C THR A 97 14.21 -16.31 -0.26
N TYR A 98 13.28 -16.20 0.68
CA TYR A 98 12.29 -15.13 0.72
C TYR A 98 12.86 -13.91 1.43
N LYS A 99 13.30 -12.92 0.66
CA LYS A 99 13.78 -11.65 1.20
C LYS A 99 12.61 -10.70 1.42
N PHE A 100 12.47 -10.19 2.64
CA PHE A 100 11.48 -9.18 2.96
C PHE A 100 12.10 -7.80 2.76
N THR A 101 11.35 -6.93 2.10
CA THR A 101 11.71 -5.52 1.94
C THR A 101 10.64 -4.65 2.58
N PHE A 102 10.85 -3.35 2.61
CA PHE A 102 9.87 -2.40 3.12
C PHE A 102 8.50 -2.50 2.43
N ALA A 103 8.46 -2.80 1.12
CA ALA A 103 7.23 -3.00 0.38
C ALA A 103 6.43 -4.20 0.94
N CYS A 104 7.12 -5.19 1.51
CA CYS A 104 6.53 -6.35 2.15
C CYS A 104 5.96 -6.06 3.54
N THR A 105 6.00 -4.82 4.06
CA THR A 105 5.36 -4.44 5.33
C THR A 105 3.92 -3.98 5.17
N GLY A 106 3.49 -3.66 3.94
CA GLY A 106 2.17 -3.08 3.67
C GLY A 106 2.02 -1.60 4.09
N LEU A 107 3.08 -0.97 4.60
CA LEU A 107 3.02 0.39 5.15
C LEU A 107 2.61 1.44 4.11
N GLN A 108 2.99 1.25 2.84
CA GLN A 108 2.53 2.10 1.74
C GLN A 108 1.00 2.04 1.56
N SER A 109 0.42 0.84 1.55
CA SER A 109 -1.03 0.65 1.45
C SER A 109 -1.76 1.19 2.68
N ILE A 110 -1.17 1.01 3.87
CA ILE A 110 -1.68 1.59 5.12
C ILE A 110 -1.72 3.12 5.01
N ALA A 111 -0.62 3.75 4.60
CA ALA A 111 -0.54 5.19 4.42
C ALA A 111 -1.60 5.69 3.43
N LEU A 112 -1.77 5.03 2.29
CA LEU A 112 -2.74 5.42 1.26
C LEU A 112 -4.19 5.39 1.75
N ILE A 113 -4.56 4.41 2.59
CA ILE A 113 -5.94 4.25 3.06
C ILE A 113 -6.22 5.04 4.34
N ILE A 114 -5.28 5.08 5.28
CA ILE A 114 -5.44 5.79 6.57
C ILE A 114 -5.46 7.31 6.38
N SER A 115 -4.66 7.83 5.46
CA SER A 115 -4.50 9.28 5.28
C SER A 115 -5.80 10.00 4.97
N PRO A 116 -6.63 9.58 3.98
CA PRO A 116 -7.90 10.25 3.72
C PRO A 116 -8.90 10.12 4.88
N ILE A 117 -8.84 9.02 5.67
CA ILE A 117 -9.70 8.84 6.86
C ILE A 117 -9.35 9.88 7.93
N LEU A 118 -8.06 10.05 8.20
CA LEU A 118 -7.58 11.00 9.21
C LEU A 118 -7.70 12.45 8.75
N ALA A 119 -7.60 12.71 7.43
CA ALA A 119 -7.69 14.04 6.85
C ALA A 119 -9.05 14.72 7.05
N ILE A 120 -10.13 13.94 7.17
CA ILE A 120 -11.48 14.46 7.45
C ILE A 120 -11.56 14.92 8.90
N ASN A 121 -11.36 13.98 9.81
CA ASN A 121 -11.49 14.23 11.24
C ASN A 121 -10.72 13.16 12.03
N TYR A 122 -9.46 13.45 12.33
CA TYR A 122 -8.61 12.54 13.08
C TYR A 122 -9.21 12.15 14.45
N ARG A 123 -9.85 13.09 15.18
CA ARG A 123 -10.40 12.82 16.52
C ARG A 123 -11.54 11.82 16.49
N LYS A 124 -12.36 11.87 15.44
CA LYS A 124 -13.51 10.97 15.28
C LYS A 124 -13.09 9.61 14.72
N TYR A 125 -12.14 9.59 13.79
CA TYR A 125 -11.84 8.39 12.99
C TYR A 125 -10.50 7.71 13.30
N TRP A 126 -9.70 8.17 14.28
CA TRP A 126 -8.41 7.55 14.60
C TRP A 126 -8.49 6.04 14.91
N ARG A 127 -9.48 5.60 15.70
CA ARG A 127 -9.67 4.17 16.04
C ARG A 127 -9.93 3.34 14.79
N LYS A 128 -10.80 3.84 13.91
CA LYS A 128 -11.11 3.20 12.63
C LYS A 128 -9.87 3.11 11.75
N ALA A 129 -9.09 4.18 11.69
CA ALA A 129 -7.87 4.23 10.92
C ALA A 129 -6.84 3.20 11.42
N ILE A 130 -6.69 3.06 12.75
CA ILE A 130 -5.85 2.00 13.36
C ILE A 130 -6.36 0.60 12.98
N ILE A 131 -7.65 0.33 13.14
CA ILE A 131 -8.25 -0.98 12.81
C ILE A 131 -7.99 -1.34 11.34
N VAL A 132 -8.20 -0.40 10.43
CA VAL A 132 -7.95 -0.58 8.99
C VAL A 132 -6.46 -0.81 8.72
N GLY A 133 -5.58 -0.05 9.39
CA GLY A 133 -4.13 -0.26 9.29
C GLY A 133 -3.69 -1.65 9.72
N VAL A 134 -4.17 -2.10 10.88
CA VAL A 134 -3.91 -3.44 11.41
C VAL A 134 -4.44 -4.51 10.46
N LEU A 135 -5.63 -4.33 9.90
CA LEU A 135 -6.21 -5.25 8.93
C LEU A 135 -5.33 -5.38 7.67
N ILE A 136 -4.88 -4.27 7.11
CA ILE A 136 -3.99 -4.26 5.94
C ILE A 136 -2.67 -4.95 6.27
N TYR A 137 -2.10 -4.67 7.45
CA TYR A 137 -0.87 -5.32 7.90
C TYR A 137 -1.02 -6.84 8.01
N ILE A 138 -2.10 -7.31 8.64
CA ILE A 138 -2.42 -8.73 8.79
C ILE A 138 -2.57 -9.41 7.42
N LEU A 139 -3.34 -8.82 6.50
CA LEU A 139 -3.52 -9.36 5.15
C LEU A 139 -2.19 -9.47 4.40
N ASN A 140 -1.31 -8.51 4.61
CA ASN A 140 0.00 -8.50 3.98
C ASN A 140 0.94 -9.57 4.57
N VAL A 141 0.85 -9.87 5.88
CA VAL A 141 1.51 -11.05 6.47
C VAL A 141 0.96 -12.33 5.85
N PHE A 142 -0.37 -12.49 5.76
CA PHE A 142 -0.99 -13.66 5.13
C PHE A 142 -0.62 -13.82 3.66
N ARG A 143 -0.44 -12.72 2.93
CA ARG A 143 0.11 -12.75 1.56
C ARG A 143 1.49 -13.41 1.55
N GLY A 144 2.38 -13.04 2.47
CA GLY A 144 3.69 -13.66 2.62
C GLY A 144 3.61 -15.17 2.91
N VAL A 145 2.72 -15.56 3.83
CA VAL A 145 2.47 -16.98 4.16
C VAL A 145 1.97 -17.74 2.93
N GLY A 146 1.01 -17.17 2.21
CA GLY A 146 0.46 -17.78 0.99
C GLY A 146 1.49 -17.94 -0.12
N ILE A 147 2.46 -17.03 -0.23
CA ILE A 147 3.56 -17.14 -1.19
C ILE A 147 4.48 -18.30 -0.83
N ILE A 148 4.91 -18.38 0.43
CA ILE A 148 5.78 -19.47 0.90
C ILE A 148 5.05 -20.80 0.73
N TYR A 149 3.80 -20.90 1.16
CA TYR A 149 3.02 -22.13 0.99
C TYR A 149 2.87 -22.53 -0.49
N GLY A 150 2.54 -21.59 -1.37
CA GLY A 150 2.35 -21.91 -2.78
C GLY A 150 3.64 -22.33 -3.51
N VAL A 151 4.79 -21.77 -3.13
CA VAL A 151 6.07 -22.20 -3.70
C VAL A 151 6.54 -23.53 -3.11
N GLU A 152 6.50 -23.66 -1.78
CA GLU A 152 7.11 -24.78 -1.08
C GLU A 152 6.25 -26.05 -1.09
N VAL A 153 4.92 -25.90 -1.08
CA VAL A 153 3.98 -27.03 -0.98
C VAL A 153 3.30 -27.30 -2.30
N LEU A 154 2.87 -26.24 -3.01
CA LEU A 154 2.16 -26.40 -4.29
C LEU A 154 3.12 -26.41 -5.51
N GLY A 155 4.41 -26.12 -5.30
CA GLY A 155 5.42 -26.11 -6.37
C GLY A 155 5.17 -25.05 -7.43
N ILE A 156 4.44 -23.97 -7.09
CA ILE A 156 4.15 -22.87 -8.02
C ILE A 156 5.41 -22.00 -8.14
N ASP A 157 5.73 -21.57 -9.34
CA ASP A 157 6.83 -20.64 -9.58
C ASP A 157 6.68 -19.34 -8.75
N TYR A 158 7.76 -18.94 -8.07
CA TYR A 158 7.77 -17.77 -7.20
C TYR A 158 7.39 -16.49 -7.95
N TYR A 159 7.87 -16.30 -9.18
CA TYR A 159 7.60 -15.09 -9.93
C TYR A 159 6.11 -15.00 -10.30
N ILE A 160 5.51 -16.09 -10.78
CA ILE A 160 4.07 -16.15 -11.10
C ILE A 160 3.24 -15.88 -9.84
N LEU A 161 3.57 -16.55 -8.72
CA LEU A 161 2.79 -16.42 -7.50
C LEU A 161 2.93 -15.02 -6.86
N HIS A 162 4.15 -14.54 -6.66
CA HIS A 162 4.42 -13.25 -6.02
C HIS A 162 4.01 -12.07 -6.90
N THR A 163 4.37 -12.08 -8.19
CA THR A 163 4.24 -10.91 -9.07
C THR A 163 2.88 -10.81 -9.73
N LEU A 164 2.28 -11.94 -10.13
CA LEU A 164 1.02 -11.93 -10.85
C LEU A 164 -0.17 -12.12 -9.91
N LEU A 165 -0.24 -13.28 -9.25
CA LEU A 165 -1.42 -13.65 -8.46
C LEU A 165 -1.53 -12.81 -7.19
N MET A 166 -0.48 -12.74 -6.38
CA MET A 166 -0.55 -12.11 -5.06
C MET A 166 -0.62 -10.59 -5.14
N LYS A 167 -0.01 -9.94 -6.14
CA LYS A 167 -0.25 -8.52 -6.41
C LYS A 167 -1.71 -8.27 -6.81
N PHE A 168 -2.27 -9.08 -7.70
CA PHE A 168 -3.67 -8.94 -8.13
C PHE A 168 -4.65 -9.11 -6.95
N PHE A 169 -4.50 -10.16 -6.14
CA PHE A 169 -5.32 -10.35 -4.93
C PHE A 169 -5.16 -9.22 -3.92
N SER A 170 -3.94 -8.68 -3.76
CA SER A 170 -3.69 -7.53 -2.88
C SER A 170 -4.46 -6.28 -3.35
N ILE A 171 -4.51 -6.03 -4.66
CA ILE A 171 -5.26 -4.90 -5.23
C ILE A 171 -6.75 -5.06 -4.93
N ILE A 172 -7.32 -6.25 -5.18
CA ILE A 172 -8.73 -6.54 -4.89
C ILE A 172 -9.03 -6.36 -3.41
N ALA A 173 -8.18 -6.89 -2.52
CA ALA A 173 -8.35 -6.76 -1.08
C ALA A 173 -8.35 -5.28 -0.63
N ILE A 174 -7.43 -4.47 -1.17
CA ILE A 174 -7.36 -3.04 -0.89
C ILE A 174 -8.61 -2.32 -1.40
N MET A 175 -9.13 -2.67 -2.59
CA MET A 175 -10.38 -2.09 -3.12
C MET A 175 -11.58 -2.40 -2.22
N ILE A 176 -11.69 -3.64 -1.73
CA ILE A 176 -12.76 -4.04 -0.80
C ILE A 176 -12.64 -3.25 0.51
N ILE A 177 -11.45 -3.15 1.09
CA ILE A 177 -11.21 -2.36 2.30
C ILE A 177 -11.60 -0.90 2.06
N PHE A 178 -11.16 -0.31 0.95
CA PHE A 178 -11.47 1.07 0.64
C PHE A 178 -12.97 1.30 0.49
N TYR A 179 -13.68 0.40 -0.18
CA TYR A 179 -15.14 0.42 -0.27
C TYR A 179 -15.81 0.38 1.12
N LEU A 180 -15.35 -0.51 2.01
CA LEU A 180 -15.87 -0.58 3.39
C LEU A 180 -15.58 0.70 4.19
N VAL A 181 -14.42 1.32 3.98
CA VAL A 181 -14.09 2.60 4.60
C VAL A 181 -15.07 3.68 4.11
N LEU A 182 -15.34 3.74 2.81
CA LEU A 182 -16.28 4.70 2.22
C LEU A 182 -17.71 4.49 2.73
N SER A 183 -18.21 3.25 2.71
CA SER A 183 -19.58 2.94 3.12
C SER A 183 -19.85 3.25 4.58
N THR A 184 -18.82 3.19 5.43
CA THR A 184 -18.94 3.47 6.86
C THR A 184 -18.51 4.90 7.23
N THR A 185 -18.07 5.72 6.28
CA THR A 185 -17.57 7.09 6.52
C THR A 185 -18.22 8.06 5.55
N GLY A 186 -19.48 8.44 5.81
CA GLY A 186 -20.25 9.33 4.93
C GLY A 186 -19.57 10.67 4.65
N GLU A 187 -18.84 11.23 5.62
CA GLU A 187 -18.06 12.47 5.43
C GLU A 187 -16.95 12.31 4.37
N LEU A 188 -16.32 11.13 4.27
CA LEU A 188 -15.31 10.85 3.25
C LEU A 188 -15.92 10.80 1.85
N VAL A 189 -17.11 10.20 1.75
CA VAL A 189 -17.86 10.14 0.50
C VAL A 189 -18.23 11.54 0.03
N GLU A 190 -18.65 12.41 0.94
CA GLU A 190 -19.02 13.78 0.59
C GLU A 190 -17.81 14.61 0.14
N GLU A 191 -16.68 14.53 0.85
CA GLU A 191 -15.43 15.18 0.41
C GLU A 191 -14.99 14.71 -0.99
N LEU A 192 -15.03 13.40 -1.25
CA LEU A 192 -14.70 12.85 -2.56
C LEU A 192 -15.69 13.32 -3.63
N ARG A 193 -16.99 13.37 -3.32
CA ARG A 193 -18.01 13.87 -4.24
C ARG A 193 -17.80 15.35 -4.57
N VAL A 194 -17.47 16.18 -3.59
CA VAL A 194 -17.15 17.60 -3.78
C VAL A 194 -15.95 17.75 -4.72
N ILE A 195 -14.91 16.92 -4.57
CA ILE A 195 -13.74 16.94 -5.45
C ILE A 195 -14.10 16.48 -6.86
N ILE A 196 -14.82 15.37 -7.00
CA ILE A 196 -15.24 14.84 -8.31
C ILE A 196 -16.10 15.87 -9.07
N ASN A 197 -17.09 16.46 -8.40
CA ASN A 197 -17.95 17.48 -9.01
C ASN A 197 -17.15 18.73 -9.40
N TYR A 198 -16.21 19.15 -8.56
CA TYR A 198 -15.34 20.27 -8.88
C TYR A 198 -14.50 19.98 -10.13
N VAL A 199 -13.83 18.83 -10.17
CA VAL A 199 -13.03 18.40 -11.33
C VAL A 199 -13.88 18.29 -12.58
N LYS A 200 -15.07 17.68 -12.50
CA LYS A 200 -16.02 17.57 -13.61
C LYS A 200 -16.42 18.95 -14.17
N ASN A 201 -16.72 19.91 -13.30
CA ASN A 201 -17.09 21.26 -13.73
C ASN A 201 -15.90 22.01 -14.36
N THR A 202 -14.67 21.82 -13.85
CA THR A 202 -13.45 22.35 -14.48
C THR A 202 -13.22 21.77 -15.88
N PHE A 203 -13.64 20.51 -16.13
CA PHE A 203 -13.57 19.87 -17.46
C PHE A 203 -14.69 20.28 -18.43
N ILE A 204 -15.84 20.76 -17.94
CA ILE A 204 -17.01 21.12 -18.79
C ILE A 204 -17.02 22.61 -19.15
N ILE A 205 -16.35 23.46 -18.38
CA ILE A 205 -16.36 24.93 -18.56
C ILE A 205 -15.21 25.41 -19.47
N LYS A 206 -14.44 24.50 -20.08
CA LYS A 206 -13.41 24.79 -21.09
C LYS A 206 -13.60 23.92 -22.31
#